data_AF-A0A833YDY0-F1
#
_entry.id   AF-A0A833YDY0-F1
#
_cell.length_a   1.000
_cell.length_b   1.000
_cell.length_c   1.000
_cell.angle_alpha   90.00
_cell.angle_beta   90.00
_cell.angle_gamma   90.00
#
_symmetry.space_group_name_H-M   'P 1'
#
loop_
_entity.id
_entity.type
_entity.pdbx_description
1 polymer ?
#
loop_
_entity_poly.entity_id
_entity_poly.type
_entity_poly.pdbx_seq_one_letter_code
_entity_poly.pdbx_strand_id
1 'polypeptide(L)'
;MMAGKKLGNIAASNVGSVEELWQAFFANPVDWWDNRKNKKNPKYPDFKHKDTGEALWVEGRYNPPWVKSQLAILDTRMGSLYDQDARIDANIVACDKFLPF
;
A
#
# COMPACT_ATOMS: atom_id res chain seq x y z
N MET A 1 11.47 16.01 -25.01
CA MET A 1 10.85 16.50 -23.76
C MET A 1 9.43 15.98 -23.74
N MET A 2 9.11 14.97 -22.92
CA MET A 2 7.79 14.31 -22.95
C MET A 2 6.73 15.19 -22.29
N ALA A 3 5.68 15.48 -23.06
CA ALA A 3 4.60 16.40 -22.75
C ALA A 3 3.62 15.82 -21.72
N GLY A 4 2.98 16.74 -20.99
CA GLY A 4 2.09 16.46 -19.87
C GLY A 4 0.81 15.69 -20.24
N LYS A 5 0.49 14.75 -19.35
CA LYS A 5 -0.84 14.38 -18.80
C LYS A 5 -2.06 14.87 -19.59
N LYS A 6 -2.71 13.92 -20.29
CA LYS A 6 -4.12 14.01 -20.71
C LYS A 6 -4.86 12.78 -20.17
N LEU A 7 -5.42 12.89 -18.97
CA LEU A 7 -6.37 11.92 -18.41
C LEU A 7 -7.78 12.32 -18.86
N GLY A 8 -8.17 11.87 -20.04
CA GLY A 8 -9.51 12.02 -20.57
C GLY A 8 -9.75 10.90 -21.56
N ASN A 9 -10.33 9.79 -21.07
CA ASN A 9 -11.11 8.75 -21.77
C ASN A 9 -11.30 7.55 -20.82
N ILE A 10 -12.12 7.69 -19.78
CA ILE A 10 -12.26 6.71 -18.68
C ILE A 10 -13.74 6.29 -18.55
N ALA A 11 -14.24 5.51 -19.51
CA ALA A 11 -15.59 4.91 -19.40
C ALA A 11 -15.73 3.50 -20.01
N ALA A 12 -14.88 3.08 -20.96
CA ALA A 12 -15.01 1.77 -21.62
C ALA A 12 -13.92 0.74 -21.25
N SER A 13 -12.89 1.12 -20.50
CA SER A 13 -11.68 0.32 -20.22
C SER A 13 -11.38 0.14 -18.71
N ASN A 14 -12.31 0.54 -17.83
CA ASN A 14 -12.05 0.68 -16.39
C ASN A 14 -11.96 -0.64 -15.62
N VAL A 15 -12.69 -1.68 -16.02
CA VAL A 15 -12.73 -2.92 -15.23
C VAL A 15 -11.42 -3.70 -15.34
N GLY A 16 -10.86 -3.82 -16.54
CA GLY A 16 -9.54 -4.43 -16.74
C GLY A 16 -8.45 -3.60 -16.05
N SER A 17 -8.44 -2.29 -16.28
CA SER A 17 -7.39 -1.42 -15.74
C SER A 17 -7.38 -1.34 -14.21
N VAL A 18 -8.55 -1.31 -13.54
CA VAL A 18 -8.59 -1.29 -12.06
C VAL A 18 -8.13 -2.62 -11.47
N GLU A 19 -8.57 -3.74 -12.04
CA GLU A 19 -8.14 -5.07 -11.60
C GLU A 19 -6.64 -5.29 -11.84
N GLU A 20 -6.12 -4.90 -13.00
CA GLU A 20 -4.69 -4.96 -13.33
C GLU A 20 -3.84 -4.11 -12.38
N LEU A 21 -4.30 -2.91 -12.01
CA LEU A 21 -3.62 -2.07 -11.03
C LEU A 21 -3.57 -2.73 -9.65
N TRP A 22 -4.67 -3.33 -9.20
CA TRP A 22 -4.69 -4.09 -7.96
C TRP A 22 -3.77 -5.30 -8.01
N GLN A 23 -3.76 -6.05 -9.12
CA GLN A 23 -2.83 -7.17 -9.31
C GLN A 23 -1.36 -6.72 -9.24
N ALA A 24 -1.01 -5.62 -9.90
CA ALA A 24 0.33 -5.04 -9.85
C ALA A 24 0.71 -4.60 -8.42
N PHE A 25 -0.23 -4.00 -7.69
CA PHE A 25 -0.04 -3.67 -6.27
C PHE A 25 0.23 -4.91 -5.42
N PHE A 26 -0.56 -5.97 -5.55
CA PHE A 26 -0.35 -7.19 -4.77
C PHE A 26 0.89 -7.98 -5.19
N ALA A 27 1.34 -7.85 -6.44
CA ALA A 27 2.59 -8.44 -6.91
C ALA A 27 3.80 -7.82 -6.19
N ASN A 28 3.86 -6.48 -6.12
CA ASN A 28 4.95 -5.74 -5.48
C ASN A 28 4.42 -4.56 -4.64
N PRO A 29 3.89 -4.78 -3.42
CA PRO A 29 3.30 -3.70 -2.61
C PRO A 29 4.33 -2.65 -2.15
N VAL A 30 5.63 -2.97 -2.19
CA VAL A 30 6.73 -2.06 -1.84
C VAL A 30 6.96 -0.94 -2.85
N ASP A 31 6.55 -1.12 -4.10
CA ASP A 31 6.69 -0.12 -5.17
C ASP A 31 5.58 0.94 -5.12
N TRP A 32 4.67 0.79 -4.16
CA TRP A 32 3.52 1.66 -3.97
C TRP A 32 3.67 2.46 -2.68
N TRP A 33 3.39 3.76 -2.77
CA TRP A 33 3.19 4.61 -1.61
C TRP A 33 1.82 4.34 -1.01
N ASP A 34 1.78 3.92 0.26
CA ASP A 34 0.56 3.89 1.07
C ASP A 34 0.29 5.27 1.67
N ASN A 35 -0.73 5.94 1.15
CA ASN A 35 -1.14 7.28 1.57
C ASN A 35 -2.38 7.25 2.49
N ARG A 36 -2.87 6.07 2.89
CA ARG A 36 -4.12 5.92 3.66
C ARG A 36 -4.10 6.67 4.99
N LYS A 37 -2.95 6.71 5.67
CA LYS A 37 -2.81 7.35 7.00
C LYS A 37 -2.71 8.87 6.95
N ASN A 38 -2.23 9.45 5.86
CA ASN A 38 -1.91 10.89 5.77
C ASN A 38 -2.90 11.69 4.90
N LYS A 39 -4.03 11.08 4.53
CA LYS A 39 -4.94 11.63 3.54
C LYS A 39 -5.79 12.78 4.13
N LYS A 40 -5.42 14.02 3.81
CA LYS A 40 -6.21 15.23 4.16
C LYS A 40 -7.43 15.46 3.26
N ASN A 41 -7.48 14.83 2.07
CA ASN A 41 -8.54 15.06 1.10
C ASN A 41 -9.00 13.72 0.49
N PRO A 42 -10.32 13.42 0.47
CA PRO A 42 -10.85 12.16 -0.07
C PRO A 42 -10.54 11.96 -1.56
N LYS A 43 -10.24 13.05 -2.28
CA LYS A 43 -9.87 13.04 -3.70
C LYS A 43 -8.47 12.49 -3.99
N TYR A 44 -7.58 12.40 -3.00
CA TYR A 44 -6.27 11.80 -3.21
C TYR A 44 -6.36 10.27 -3.33
N PRO A 45 -5.43 9.61 -4.05
CA PRO A 45 -5.38 8.16 -4.08
C PRO A 45 -4.91 7.59 -2.74
N ASP A 46 -5.39 6.40 -2.42
CA ASP A 46 -4.99 5.66 -1.24
C ASP A 46 -3.64 4.99 -1.46
N PHE A 47 -3.40 4.45 -2.66
CA PHE A 47 -2.09 3.97 -3.08
C PHE A 47 -1.64 4.65 -4.36
N LYS A 48 -0.33 4.92 -4.46
CA LYS A 48 0.26 5.50 -5.67
C LYS A 48 1.57 4.81 -6.02
N HIS A 49 1.71 4.32 -7.25
CA HIS A 49 2.96 3.74 -7.71
C HIS A 49 4.07 4.79 -7.73
N LYS A 50 5.27 4.41 -7.29
CA LYS A 50 6.44 5.29 -7.20
C LYS A 50 6.89 5.83 -8.55
N ASP A 51 7.07 4.93 -9.52
CA ASP A 51 7.62 5.28 -10.84
C ASP A 51 6.55 5.68 -11.88
N THR A 52 5.51 4.85 -12.06
CA THR A 52 4.48 5.09 -13.10
C THR A 52 3.49 6.18 -12.70
N GLY A 53 3.34 6.45 -11.40
CA GLY A 53 2.39 7.40 -10.85
C GLY A 53 0.93 6.94 -10.92
N GLU A 54 0.70 5.66 -11.19
CA GLU A 54 -0.62 5.02 -11.17
C GLU A 54 -1.27 5.13 -9.79
N ALA A 55 -2.60 5.20 -9.77
CA ALA A 55 -3.37 5.61 -8.61
C ALA A 55 -4.49 4.62 -8.31
N LEU A 56 -4.56 4.19 -7.06
CA LEU A 56 -5.55 3.24 -6.55
C LEU A 56 -6.33 3.85 -5.39
N TRP A 57 -7.63 3.60 -5.39
CA TRP A 57 -8.56 4.00 -4.32
C TRP A 57 -9.19 2.75 -3.73
N VAL A 58 -9.11 2.56 -2.41
CA VAL A 58 -9.65 1.38 -1.71
C VAL A 58 -11.18 1.36 -1.76
N GLU A 59 -11.80 2.53 -1.69
CA GLU A 59 -13.25 2.73 -1.82
C GLU A 59 -13.66 3.11 -3.26
N GLY A 60 -12.94 2.58 -4.25
CA GLY A 60 -13.28 2.73 -5.66
C GLY A 60 -14.58 2.02 -6.01
N ARG A 61 -15.45 2.67 -6.80
CA ARG A 61 -16.77 2.13 -7.23
C ARG A 61 -16.67 0.77 -7.95
N TYR A 62 -15.56 0.53 -8.64
CA TYR A 62 -15.36 -0.65 -9.50
C TYR A 62 -14.32 -1.62 -8.93
N ASN A 63 -14.04 -1.54 -7.63
CA ASN A 63 -13.07 -2.44 -7.02
C ASN A 63 -13.61 -3.88 -6.98
N PRO A 64 -12.80 -4.86 -7.41
CA PRO A 64 -13.17 -6.26 -7.27
C PRO A 64 -13.43 -6.64 -5.80
N PRO A 65 -14.36 -7.56 -5.53
CA PRO A 65 -14.77 -7.91 -4.16
C PRO A 65 -13.62 -8.52 -3.33
N TRP A 66 -12.63 -9.12 -3.99
CA TRP A 66 -11.46 -9.73 -3.33
C TRP A 66 -10.45 -8.71 -2.79
N VAL A 67 -10.46 -7.47 -3.29
CA VAL A 67 -9.46 -6.44 -2.94
C VAL A 67 -9.48 -6.15 -1.44
N LYS A 68 -10.66 -5.94 -0.85
CA LYS A 68 -10.79 -5.59 0.57
C LYS A 68 -10.28 -6.72 1.48
N SER A 69 -10.60 -7.97 1.14
CA SER A 69 -10.12 -9.14 1.88
C SER A 69 -8.60 -9.30 1.79
N GLN A 70 -8.03 -9.14 0.59
CA GLN A 70 -6.58 -9.23 0.39
C GLN A 70 -5.83 -8.08 1.07
N LEU A 71 -6.37 -6.86 1.03
CA LEU A 71 -5.82 -5.72 1.78
C LEU A 71 -5.80 -5.99 3.29
N ALA A 72 -6.89 -6.52 3.86
CA ALA A 72 -6.95 -6.85 5.29
C ALA A 72 -5.89 -7.88 5.70
N ILE A 73 -5.64 -8.88 4.85
CA ILE A 73 -4.58 -9.88 5.05
C ILE A 73 -3.20 -9.21 5.00
N LEU A 74 -2.95 -8.34 4.00
CA LEU A 74 -1.70 -7.59 3.91
C LEU A 74 -1.47 -6.67 5.11
N ASP A 75 -2.48 -5.91 5.54
CA ASP A 75 -2.40 -5.03 6.71
C ASP A 75 -2.11 -5.82 7.98
N THR A 76 -2.72 -6.99 8.15
CA THR A 76 -2.44 -7.88 9.29
C THR A 76 -0.99 -8.35 9.25
N ARG A 77 -0.50 -8.78 8.08
CA ARG A 77 0.89 -9.22 7.91
C ARG A 77 1.88 -8.09 8.17
N MET A 78 1.68 -6.92 7.57
CA MET A 78 2.56 -5.77 7.76
C MET A 78 2.49 -5.25 9.19
N GLY A 79 1.29 -5.11 9.76
CA GLY A 79 1.10 -4.68 11.14
C GLY A 79 1.78 -5.59 12.15
N SER A 80 1.68 -6.92 11.95
CA SER A 80 2.41 -7.89 12.76
C SER A 80 3.93 -7.74 12.62
N LEU A 81 4.45 -7.55 11.40
CA LEU A 81 5.89 -7.33 11.19
C LEU A 81 6.41 -6.09 11.93
N TYR A 82 5.68 -4.98 11.92
CA TYR A 82 6.05 -3.78 12.69
C TYR A 82 5.99 -4.01 14.21
N ASP A 83 5.03 -4.79 14.72
CA ASP A 83 4.96 -5.13 16.15
C ASP A 83 6.09 -6.08 16.57
N GLN A 84 6.48 -7.03 15.71
CA GLN A 84 7.62 -7.93 15.97
C GLN A 84 8.96 -7.19 15.94
N ASP A 85 9.19 -6.30 14.97
CA ASP A 85 10.41 -5.48 14.87
C ASP A 85 10.59 -4.61 16.13
N ALA A 86 9.53 -3.93 16.58
CA ALA A 86 9.53 -3.16 17.82
C ALA A 86 9.77 -4.00 19.09
N ARG A 87 9.37 -5.28 19.10
CA ARG A 87 9.62 -6.20 20.21
C ARG A 87 11.03 -6.79 20.20
N ILE A 88 11.64 -6.97 19.03
CA ILE A 88 13.03 -7.44 18.91
C ILE A 88 13.99 -6.34 19.41
N ASP A 89 13.76 -5.07 19.09
CA ASP A 89 14.52 -3.95 19.64
C ASP A 89 14.44 -3.88 21.19
N ALA A 90 13.26 -4.13 21.76
CA ALA A 90 13.10 -4.18 23.21
C ALA A 90 13.78 -5.38 23.87
N ASN A 91 13.88 -6.52 23.18
CA ASN A 91 14.47 -7.75 23.71
C ASN A 91 16.01 -7.76 23.61
N ILE A 92 16.60 -7.11 22.60
CA ILE A 92 18.06 -6.92 22.49
C ILE A 92 18.59 -5.98 23.58
N VAL A 93 17.83 -4.93 23.96
CA VAL A 93 18.21 -3.99 25.03
C VAL A 93 18.16 -4.62 26.44
N ALA A 94 17.43 -5.72 26.63
CA ALA A 94 17.34 -6.40 27.93
C ALA A 94 18.47 -7.44 28.17
N CYS A 95 19.21 -7.84 27.14
CA CYS A 95 20.20 -8.93 27.22
C CYS A 95 21.64 -8.46 27.52
N ASP A 96 21.89 -7.14 27.65
CA ASP A 96 23.22 -6.59 27.93
C ASP A 96 23.42 -6.17 29.41
N LYS A 97 22.56 -6.63 30.33
CA LYS A 97 22.60 -6.21 31.75
C LYS A 97 22.83 -7.31 32.79
N PHE A 98 23.35 -8.47 32.39
CA PHE A 98 23.75 -9.52 33.33
C PHE A 98 25.08 -10.18 32.93
N LEU A 99 26.18 -9.45 33.03
CA LEU A 99 27.49 -10.03 33.30
C LEU A 99 28.12 -9.29 34.49
N PRO A 100 28.05 -9.82 35.72
CA PRO A 100 28.90 -9.35 36.80
C PRO A 100 30.35 -9.82 36.55
N PHE A 101 31.26 -8.90 36.82
CA PHE A 101 32.71 -9.02 36.95
C PHE A 101 33.14 -10.05 38.00
#